data_AF-A0A2V7WAN7-F1
#
_entry.id   AF-A0A2V7WAN7-F1
#
_cell.length_a   1.000
_cell.length_b   1.000
_cell.length_c   1.000
_cell.angle_alpha   90.00
_cell.angle_beta   90.00
_cell.angle_gamma   90.00
#
_symmetry.space_group_name_H-M   'P 1'
#
loop_
_entity.id
_entity.type
_entity.pdbx_description
1 polymer ?
#
loop_
_entity_poly.entity_id
_entity_poly.type
_entity_poly.pdbx_seq_one_letter_code
_entity_poly.pdbx_strand_id
1 'polypeptide(L)'
;MKEVYRKRGRVIRREREHLVRVSEAGEAVDDGTTFSVKPLEAKHLPEIDSTAANAAARAIEALVEPPLILERLIVSEGSAEHDCNGAKWSENTRRVHVAIARPPIRAIVDLAGFSLEVVERVVGALRRAGSEREAPRHVRLAPHVGAALLPSLVGAEDLEQAAAAHDGKGRPIERRRVSKSQPPNWFRPSYRARPVRAWFHLRAIHRGQVDRTLPEAIALLAPIENRTIHILCDDGRAGTIDASRIVAIAPDETWYPYAAGAFGAEIML
;
A
#
# COMPACT_ATOMS: atom_id res chain seq x y z
N MET A 1 -19.95 -22.50 11.61
CA MET A 1 -18.68 -22.88 12.27
C MET A 1 -18.14 -21.65 12.97
N LYS A 2 -17.85 -21.73 14.27
CA LYS A 2 -17.34 -20.60 15.05
C LYS A 2 -15.89 -20.31 14.67
N GLU A 3 -15.62 -19.10 14.21
CA GLU A 3 -14.27 -18.59 13.95
C GLU A 3 -13.79 -17.79 15.15
N VAL A 4 -12.57 -18.08 15.61
CA VAL A 4 -11.91 -17.32 16.66
C VAL A 4 -10.60 -16.78 16.10
N TYR A 5 -10.49 -15.45 16.10
CA TYR A 5 -9.32 -14.72 15.66
C TYR A 5 -8.71 -13.95 16.82
N ARG A 6 -7.41 -14.03 16.98
CA ARG A 6 -6.64 -13.24 17.94
C ARG A 6 -5.60 -12.45 17.19
N LYS A 7 -5.43 -11.20 17.61
CA LYS A 7 -4.37 -10.34 17.12
C LYS A 7 -3.67 -9.68 18.29
N ARG A 8 -2.37 -9.60 18.18
CA ARG A 8 -1.50 -8.84 19.08
C ARG A 8 -0.53 -8.08 18.22
N GLY A 9 -0.30 -6.81 18.50
CA GLY A 9 0.66 -6.06 17.71
C GLY A 9 1.02 -4.73 18.33
N ARG A 10 2.14 -4.19 17.86
CA ARG A 10 2.59 -2.84 18.15
C ARG A 10 2.92 -2.14 16.85
N VAL A 11 2.72 -0.83 16.84
CA VAL A 11 3.14 0.03 15.74
C VAL A 11 3.63 1.35 16.30
N ILE A 12 4.67 1.87 15.67
CA ILE A 12 5.06 3.27 15.79
C ILE A 12 4.67 3.98 14.50
N ARG A 13 4.18 5.20 14.62
CA ARG A 13 3.77 6.04 13.49
C ARG A 13 4.29 7.44 13.74
N ARG A 14 5.23 7.88 12.89
CA ARG A 14 5.70 9.25 12.84
C ARG A 14 4.78 10.05 11.92
N GLU A 15 4.16 11.09 12.45
CA GLU A 15 3.33 12.02 11.68
C GLU A 15 3.86 13.43 11.92
N ARG A 16 4.61 13.98 10.95
CA ARG A 16 5.34 15.24 11.11
C ARG A 16 6.17 15.23 12.41
N GLU A 17 5.87 16.13 13.35
CA GLU A 17 6.56 16.28 14.63
C GLU A 17 6.09 15.32 15.72
N HIS A 18 5.06 14.51 15.48
CA HIS A 18 4.48 13.61 16.47
C HIS A 18 4.92 12.17 16.27
N LEU A 19 5.20 11.47 17.38
CA LEU A 19 5.41 10.02 17.39
C LEU A 19 4.25 9.36 18.13
N VAL A 20 3.43 8.63 17.39
CA VAL A 20 2.30 7.87 17.92
C VAL A 20 2.76 6.43 18.14
N ARG A 21 2.51 5.88 19.33
CA ARG A 21 2.73 4.47 19.65
C ARG A 21 1.38 3.81 19.88
N VAL A 22 1.09 2.76 19.12
CA VAL A 22 -0.16 2.01 19.28
C VAL A 22 0.14 0.56 19.58
N SER A 23 -0.64 -0.01 20.49
CA SER A 23 -0.61 -1.42 20.83
C SER A 23 -2.02 -1.98 20.76
N GLU A 24 -2.16 -3.12 20.10
CA GLU A 24 -3.44 -3.82 19.96
C GLU A 24 -3.29 -5.23 20.52
N ALA A 25 -4.24 -5.67 21.35
CA ALA A 25 -4.34 -7.06 21.77
C ALA A 25 -5.82 -7.40 21.96
N GLY A 26 -6.32 -8.36 21.20
CA GLY A 26 -7.72 -8.70 21.26
C GLY A 26 -8.09 -10.01 20.59
N GLU A 27 -9.30 -10.45 20.91
CA GLU A 27 -9.96 -11.62 20.35
C GLU A 27 -11.25 -11.19 19.69
N ALA A 28 -11.54 -11.80 18.56
CA ALA A 28 -12.79 -11.66 17.84
C ALA A 28 -13.37 -13.04 17.59
N VAL A 29 -14.68 -13.15 17.78
CA VAL A 29 -15.44 -14.38 17.61
C VAL A 29 -16.56 -14.11 16.61
N ASP A 30 -16.57 -14.84 15.51
CA ASP A 30 -17.62 -14.80 14.48
C ASP A 30 -18.26 -16.19 14.35
N ASP A 31 -19.54 -16.32 14.65
CA ASP A 31 -20.28 -17.58 14.49
C ASP A 31 -21.19 -17.59 13.24
N GLY A 32 -21.14 -16.53 12.43
CA GLY A 32 -21.99 -16.32 11.25
C GLY A 32 -23.24 -15.48 11.55
N THR A 33 -23.68 -15.41 12.80
CA THR A 33 -24.83 -14.60 13.23
C THR A 33 -24.36 -13.39 14.02
N THR A 34 -23.41 -13.59 14.93
CA THR A 34 -22.87 -12.58 15.83
C THR A 34 -21.37 -12.41 15.62
N PHE A 35 -20.92 -11.17 15.70
CA PHE A 35 -19.51 -10.82 15.76
C PHE A 35 -19.26 -10.07 17.05
N SER A 36 -18.47 -10.68 17.93
CA SER A 36 -18.11 -10.10 19.22
C SER A 36 -16.61 -9.95 19.32
N VAL A 37 -16.18 -8.92 20.02
CA VAL A 37 -14.78 -8.58 20.20
C VAL A 37 -14.52 -8.30 21.66
N LYS A 38 -13.35 -8.69 22.15
CA LYS A 38 -12.91 -8.35 23.51
C LYS A 38 -11.40 -8.08 23.51
N PRO A 39 -10.93 -7.14 24.33
CA PRO A 39 -9.50 -6.97 24.55
C PRO A 39 -8.91 -8.23 25.20
N LEU A 40 -7.64 -8.50 24.92
CA LEU A 40 -6.84 -9.51 25.60
C LEU A 40 -5.78 -8.80 26.45
N GLU A 41 -5.30 -9.47 27.49
CA GLU A 41 -4.12 -8.97 28.22
C GLU A 41 -2.94 -8.80 27.27
N ALA A 42 -2.33 -7.63 27.34
CA ALA A 42 -1.10 -7.32 26.63
C ALA A 42 0.02 -8.19 27.20
N LYS A 43 0.31 -9.33 26.56
CA LYS A 43 1.63 -9.97 26.76
C LYS A 43 2.71 -9.00 26.31
N HIS A 44 3.91 -9.13 26.86
CA HIS A 44 5.08 -8.38 26.41
C HIS A 44 5.36 -8.70 24.94
N LEU A 45 4.82 -7.88 24.04
CA LEU A 45 5.30 -7.78 22.67
C LEU A 45 6.65 -7.04 22.71
N PRO A 46 7.58 -7.34 21.80
CA PRO A 46 8.82 -6.57 21.67
C PRO A 46 8.50 -5.07 21.54
N GLU A 47 9.29 -4.21 22.16
CA GLU A 47 9.23 -2.79 21.83
C GLU A 47 9.68 -2.58 20.39
N ILE A 48 9.02 -1.66 19.70
CA ILE A 48 9.46 -1.22 18.38
C ILE A 48 10.27 0.06 18.55
N ASP A 49 11.53 -0.03 18.15
CA ASP A 49 12.46 1.09 18.12
C ASP A 49 12.04 2.11 17.05
N SER A 50 11.98 3.38 17.43
CA SER A 50 11.62 4.46 16.51
C SER A 50 12.79 5.04 15.74
N THR A 51 14.02 4.57 15.98
CA THR A 51 15.22 5.07 15.32
C THR A 51 15.11 5.01 13.80
N ALA A 52 14.71 3.87 13.22
CA ALA A 52 14.61 3.70 11.77
C ALA A 52 13.50 4.57 11.16
N ALA A 53 12.30 4.58 11.76
CA ALA A 53 11.19 5.41 11.29
C ALA A 53 11.51 6.91 11.37
N ASN A 54 12.17 7.36 12.45
CA ASN A 54 12.60 8.75 12.60
C ASN A 54 13.70 9.14 11.61
N ALA A 55 14.66 8.24 11.34
CA ALA A 55 15.71 8.48 10.36
C ALA A 55 15.12 8.60 8.95
N ALA A 56 14.22 7.71 8.56
CA ALA A 56 13.53 7.76 7.27
C ALA A 56 12.67 9.04 7.13
N ALA A 57 11.93 9.43 8.17
CA ALA A 57 11.14 10.65 8.15
C ALA A 57 12.02 11.90 7.94
N ARG A 58 13.10 12.03 8.72
CA ARG A 58 14.06 13.14 8.59
C ARG A 58 14.72 13.20 7.23
N ALA A 59 15.08 12.04 6.67
CA ALA A 59 15.66 11.98 5.33
C ALA A 59 14.66 12.47 4.27
N ILE A 60 13.39 12.06 4.36
CA ILE A 60 12.33 12.52 3.45
C ILE A 60 12.08 14.01 3.60
N GLU A 61 12.01 14.53 4.83
CA GLU A 61 11.86 15.96 5.12
C GLU A 61 13.00 16.77 4.48
N ALA A 62 14.25 16.31 4.58
CA ALA A 62 15.40 16.96 3.99
C ALA A 62 15.41 16.94 2.44
N LEU A 63 14.73 15.99 1.80
CA LEU A 63 14.61 15.94 0.34
C LEU A 63 13.62 16.97 -0.20
N VAL A 64 12.60 17.34 0.58
CA VAL A 64 11.50 18.20 0.13
C VAL A 64 11.78 19.65 0.50
N GLU A 65 12.51 20.32 -0.38
CA GLU A 65 12.85 21.75 -0.25
C GLU A 65 12.03 22.61 -1.22
N PRO A 66 11.90 23.93 -0.95
CA PRO A 66 11.25 24.87 -1.87
C PRO A 66 11.77 24.73 -3.32
N PRO A 67 10.89 24.82 -4.34
CA PRO A 67 9.48 25.20 -4.27
C PRO A 67 8.51 24.04 -3.95
N LEU A 68 9.01 22.86 -3.57
CA LEU A 68 8.14 21.75 -3.18
C LEU A 68 7.56 21.97 -1.78
N ILE A 69 6.38 21.41 -1.55
CA ILE A 69 5.65 21.49 -0.28
C ILE A 69 5.39 20.07 0.21
N LEU A 70 5.90 19.73 1.39
CA LEU A 70 5.58 18.48 2.07
C LEU A 70 4.24 18.62 2.80
N GLU A 71 3.16 18.14 2.19
CA GLU A 71 1.82 18.29 2.77
C GLU A 71 1.53 17.23 3.85
N ARG A 72 1.99 15.99 3.60
CA ARG A 72 1.80 14.85 4.51
C ARG A 72 3.02 13.95 4.47
N LEU A 73 3.45 13.51 5.65
CA LEU A 73 4.46 12.46 5.82
C LEU A 73 4.04 11.57 6.98
N ILE A 74 3.81 10.29 6.67
CA ILE A 74 3.58 9.24 7.65
C ILE A 74 4.62 8.15 7.41
N VAL A 75 5.41 7.87 8.45
CA VAL A 75 6.37 6.76 8.44
C VAL A 75 6.01 5.82 9.59
N SER A 76 5.76 4.55 9.29
CA SER A 76 5.39 3.58 10.31
C SER A 76 6.18 2.30 10.24
N GLU A 77 6.38 1.71 11.41
CA GLU A 77 6.98 0.39 11.60
C GLU A 77 6.18 -0.37 12.65
N GLY A 78 5.87 -1.62 12.36
CA GLY A 78 4.93 -2.41 13.15
C GLY A 78 5.28 -3.89 13.12
N SER A 79 4.83 -4.59 14.16
CA SER A 79 4.86 -6.04 14.24
C SER A 79 3.53 -6.53 14.78
N ALA A 80 3.00 -7.60 14.20
CA ALA A 80 1.80 -8.25 14.66
C ALA A 80 1.92 -9.77 14.62
N GLU A 81 1.25 -10.40 15.58
CA GLU A 81 1.01 -11.83 15.67
C GLU A 81 -0.48 -12.08 15.50
N HIS A 82 -0.79 -13.15 14.79
CA HIS A 82 -2.16 -13.55 14.50
C HIS A 82 -2.36 -15.03 14.82
N ASP A 83 -3.55 -15.36 15.25
CA ASP A 83 -4.04 -16.73 15.42
C ASP A 83 -5.48 -16.78 14.92
N CYS A 84 -5.76 -17.58 13.89
CA CYS A 84 -7.11 -17.83 13.41
C CYS A 84 -7.37 -19.33 13.39
N ASN A 85 -8.23 -19.83 14.27
CA ASN A 85 -8.58 -21.26 14.36
C ASN A 85 -7.36 -22.19 14.37
N GLY A 86 -6.27 -21.80 15.04
CA GLY A 86 -5.04 -22.59 15.15
C GLY A 86 -3.98 -22.29 14.09
N ALA A 87 -4.32 -21.60 12.99
CA ALA A 87 -3.32 -21.07 12.07
C ALA A 87 -2.67 -19.83 12.67
N LYS A 88 -1.35 -19.85 12.84
CA LYS A 88 -0.58 -18.76 13.43
C LYS A 88 0.41 -18.20 12.43
N TRP A 89 0.50 -16.88 12.38
CA TRP A 89 1.48 -16.18 11.56
C TRP A 89 1.85 -14.86 12.22
N SER A 90 2.99 -14.30 11.81
CA SER A 90 3.45 -12.99 12.24
C SER A 90 3.82 -12.16 11.03
N GLU A 91 3.64 -10.85 11.15
CA GLU A 91 4.02 -9.90 10.12
C GLU A 91 4.81 -8.74 10.73
N ASN A 92 5.84 -8.30 10.00
CA ASN A 92 6.55 -7.06 10.27
C ASN A 92 6.26 -6.13 9.10
N THR A 93 5.77 -4.93 9.39
CA THR A 93 5.34 -3.98 8.38
C THR A 93 6.12 -2.70 8.51
N ARG A 94 6.65 -2.20 7.40
CA ARG A 94 7.13 -0.82 7.26
C ARG A 94 6.29 -0.11 6.23
N ARG A 95 6.03 1.17 6.44
CA ARG A 95 5.30 1.97 5.46
C ARG A 95 5.77 3.41 5.43
N VAL A 96 5.81 3.96 4.23
CA VAL A 96 5.90 5.41 3.99
C VAL A 96 4.67 5.81 3.21
N HIS A 97 3.96 6.83 3.69
CA HIS A 97 2.96 7.54 2.92
C HIS A 97 3.35 9.02 2.89
N VAL A 98 3.61 9.53 1.70
CA VAL A 98 4.04 10.92 1.52
C VAL A 98 3.22 11.60 0.41
N ALA A 99 2.79 12.82 0.69
CA ALA A 99 2.16 13.71 -0.27
C ALA A 99 3.04 14.95 -0.45
N ILE A 100 3.52 15.15 -1.68
CA ILE A 100 4.43 16.24 -2.05
C ILE A 100 3.76 17.06 -3.15
N ALA A 101 3.57 18.34 -2.89
CA ALA A 101 3.00 19.27 -3.84
C ALA A 101 4.08 20.12 -4.51
N ARG A 102 3.87 20.40 -5.78
CA ARG A 102 4.44 21.52 -6.51
C ARG A 102 3.28 22.16 -7.27
N PRO A 103 2.59 23.16 -6.69
CA PRO A 103 1.35 23.66 -7.27
C PRO A 103 1.44 23.91 -8.79
N PRO A 104 0.46 23.44 -9.58
CA PRO A 104 -0.80 22.81 -9.14
C PRO A 104 -0.74 21.29 -8.91
N ILE A 105 0.40 20.63 -9.17
CA ILE A 105 0.50 19.16 -9.09
C ILE A 105 0.75 18.68 -7.66
N ARG A 106 0.15 17.54 -7.32
CA ARG A 106 0.29 16.88 -6.01
C ARG A 106 0.55 15.40 -6.20
N ALA A 107 1.78 14.95 -5.90
CA ALA A 107 2.14 13.55 -5.98
C ALA A 107 1.86 12.82 -4.66
N ILE A 108 1.30 11.61 -4.77
CA ILE A 108 1.08 10.68 -3.67
C ILE A 108 1.99 9.46 -3.88
N VAL A 109 2.73 9.11 -2.83
CA VAL A 109 3.63 7.96 -2.83
C VAL A 109 3.35 7.11 -1.59
N ASP A 110 3.07 5.83 -1.81
CA ASP A 110 2.82 4.81 -0.79
C ASP A 110 3.78 3.64 -0.97
N LEU A 111 4.64 3.39 0.03
CA LEU A 111 5.70 2.39 -0.05
C LEU A 111 5.54 1.36 1.08
N ALA A 112 5.73 0.08 0.78
CA ALA A 112 5.73 -1.02 1.75
C ALA A 112 7.09 -1.19 2.49
N GLY A 113 7.90 -0.13 2.52
CA GLY A 113 9.24 -0.11 3.10
C GLY A 113 9.83 1.28 3.13
N PHE A 114 10.97 1.43 3.80
CA PHE A 114 11.71 2.70 3.88
C PHE A 114 12.64 2.87 2.67
N SER A 115 12.05 2.92 1.48
CA SER A 115 12.80 3.14 0.23
C SER A 115 12.91 4.63 -0.07
N LEU A 116 14.04 5.24 0.32
CA LEU A 116 14.31 6.65 0.06
C LEU A 116 14.51 6.93 -1.45
N GLU A 117 15.10 5.99 -2.18
CA GLU A 117 15.36 6.10 -3.62
C GLU A 117 14.08 6.45 -4.40
N VAL A 118 12.95 5.81 -4.08
CA VAL A 118 11.67 6.09 -4.75
C VAL A 118 11.22 7.53 -4.46
N VAL A 119 11.37 8.00 -3.23
CA VAL A 119 11.02 9.37 -2.84
C VAL A 119 11.93 10.38 -3.54
N GLU A 120 13.24 10.12 -3.58
CA GLU A 120 14.23 10.94 -4.29
C GLU A 120 13.89 11.08 -5.78
N ARG A 121 13.54 9.98 -6.44
CA ARG A 121 13.11 9.97 -7.85
C ARG A 121 11.87 10.85 -8.06
N VAL A 122 10.87 10.74 -7.19
CA VAL A 122 9.64 11.54 -7.26
C VAL A 122 9.92 13.02 -7.00
N VAL A 123 10.71 13.35 -5.98
CA VAL A 123 11.14 14.73 -5.69
C VAL A 123 11.89 15.34 -6.88
N GLY A 124 12.83 14.58 -7.46
CA GLY A 124 13.57 15.01 -8.63
C GLY A 124 12.67 15.28 -9.84
N ALA A 125 11.72 14.38 -10.11
CA ALA A 125 10.74 14.55 -11.17
C ALA A 125 9.81 15.77 -10.91
N LEU A 126 9.33 15.93 -9.67
CA LEU A 126 8.52 17.09 -9.28
C LEU A 126 9.28 18.40 -9.47
N ARG A 127 10.56 18.48 -9.11
CA ARG A 127 11.39 19.69 -9.33
C ARG A 127 11.52 20.06 -10.80
N ARG A 128 11.53 19.06 -11.69
CA ARG A 128 11.57 19.26 -13.15
C ARG A 128 10.21 19.40 -13.81
N ALA A 129 9.13 19.14 -13.07
CA ALA A 129 7.78 19.13 -13.62
C ALA A 129 7.45 20.39 -14.43
N GLY A 130 7.23 20.19 -15.72
CA GLY A 130 6.82 21.25 -16.63
C GLY A 130 5.32 21.25 -16.82
N SER A 131 4.88 21.86 -17.90
CA SER A 131 3.52 21.75 -18.41
C SER A 131 3.14 20.27 -18.60
N GLU A 132 1.85 19.97 -18.46
CA GLU A 132 1.32 18.67 -18.85
C GLU A 132 1.68 18.37 -20.31
N ARG A 133 1.98 17.10 -20.57
CA ARG A 133 2.12 16.60 -21.93
C ARG A 133 0.88 15.82 -22.33
N GLU A 134 0.72 15.65 -23.64
CA GLU A 134 -0.12 14.57 -24.13
C GLU A 134 0.39 13.23 -23.57
N ALA A 135 -0.52 12.49 -22.96
CA ALA A 135 -0.16 11.26 -22.29
C ALA A 135 0.32 10.23 -23.34
N PRO A 136 1.39 9.48 -23.03
CA PRO A 136 1.90 8.51 -23.98
C PRO A 136 0.82 7.46 -24.25
N ARG A 137 0.86 6.87 -25.46
CA ARG A 137 -0.05 5.78 -25.79
C ARG A 137 0.04 4.63 -24.78
N HIS A 138 1.23 4.39 -24.24
CA HIS A 138 1.52 3.38 -23.24
C HIS A 138 2.54 3.88 -22.22
N VAL A 139 2.48 3.33 -21.01
CA VAL A 139 3.36 3.69 -19.89
C VAL A 139 3.69 2.45 -19.06
N ARG A 140 4.89 2.44 -18.48
CA ARG A 140 5.30 1.46 -17.48
C ARG A 140 4.93 1.97 -16.09
N LEU A 141 4.42 1.10 -15.22
CA LEU A 141 4.17 1.46 -13.83
C LEU A 141 5.33 1.01 -12.94
N ALA A 142 5.87 1.94 -12.15
CA ALA A 142 6.71 1.58 -11.03
C ALA A 142 5.93 0.68 -10.05
N PRO A 143 6.58 -0.23 -9.31
CA PRO A 143 5.92 -1.21 -8.45
C PRO A 143 4.89 -0.61 -7.50
N HIS A 144 5.24 0.48 -6.80
CA HIS A 144 4.37 1.15 -5.84
C HIS A 144 3.18 1.89 -6.48
N VAL A 145 3.32 2.33 -7.73
CA VAL A 145 2.21 2.92 -8.50
C VAL A 145 1.24 1.83 -8.94
N GLY A 146 1.76 0.71 -9.47
CA GLY A 146 0.95 -0.44 -9.83
C GLY A 146 0.17 -0.98 -8.63
N ALA A 147 0.85 -1.17 -7.51
CA ALA A 147 0.30 -1.49 -6.20
C ALA A 147 -0.93 -0.64 -5.84
N ALA A 148 -0.80 0.69 -5.83
CA ALA A 148 -1.91 1.58 -5.46
C ALA A 148 -3.08 1.54 -6.46
N LEU A 149 -2.79 1.31 -7.73
CA LEU A 149 -3.76 1.44 -8.82
C LEU A 149 -4.54 0.16 -9.13
N LEU A 150 -3.87 -0.99 -9.12
CA LEU A 150 -4.40 -2.28 -9.58
C LEU A 150 -5.75 -2.70 -8.97
N PRO A 151 -6.05 -2.45 -7.68
CA PRO A 151 -7.37 -2.78 -7.12
C PRO A 151 -8.52 -2.12 -7.85
N SER A 152 -8.33 -0.88 -8.31
CA SER A 152 -9.34 -0.12 -9.05
C SER A 152 -9.52 -0.64 -10.48
N LEU A 153 -8.63 -1.51 -10.94
CA LEU A 153 -8.66 -2.10 -12.29
C LEU A 153 -9.27 -3.52 -12.31
N VAL A 154 -9.68 -4.05 -11.17
CA VAL A 154 -10.32 -5.37 -11.08
C VAL A 154 -11.55 -5.44 -11.97
N GLY A 155 -11.52 -6.34 -12.95
CA GLY A 155 -12.61 -6.52 -13.92
C GLY A 155 -12.60 -5.55 -15.10
N ALA A 156 -11.72 -4.56 -15.10
CA ALA A 156 -11.41 -3.72 -16.25
C ALA A 156 -10.22 -4.27 -17.05
N GLU A 157 -9.21 -4.78 -16.34
CA GLU A 157 -7.98 -5.29 -16.93
C GLU A 157 -7.72 -6.77 -16.58
N ASP A 158 -6.83 -7.40 -17.35
CA ASP A 158 -6.36 -8.76 -17.09
C ASP A 158 -5.32 -8.76 -15.97
N LEU A 159 -5.76 -9.17 -14.79
CA LEU A 159 -4.91 -9.25 -13.60
C LEU A 159 -4.72 -10.69 -13.13
N GLU A 160 -3.60 -10.95 -12.48
CA GLU A 160 -3.37 -12.13 -11.66
C GLU A 160 -3.09 -11.74 -10.22
N GLN A 161 -3.45 -12.61 -9.29
CA GLN A 161 -2.98 -12.58 -7.93
C GLN A 161 -1.78 -13.52 -7.82
N ALA A 162 -0.71 -13.06 -7.19
CA ALA A 162 0.43 -13.90 -6.83
C ALA A 162 0.14 -14.73 -5.57
N ALA A 163 0.86 -15.85 -5.43
CA ALA A 163 0.77 -16.68 -4.23
C ALA A 163 1.46 -16.01 -3.03
N ALA A 164 0.94 -16.24 -1.83
CA ALA A 164 1.55 -15.81 -0.57
C ALA A 164 1.13 -16.73 0.58
N ALA A 165 1.85 -16.66 1.70
CA ALA A 165 1.73 -17.64 2.78
C ALA A 165 0.37 -17.61 3.49
N HIS A 166 -0.17 -16.41 3.77
CA HIS A 166 -1.35 -16.25 4.61
C HIS A 166 -2.24 -15.09 4.16
N ASP A 167 -3.55 -15.32 4.14
CA ASP A 167 -4.58 -14.29 4.17
C ASP A 167 -4.98 -13.92 5.61
N GLY A 168 -5.97 -13.05 5.77
CA GLY A 168 -6.50 -12.59 7.07
C GLY A 168 -7.20 -13.68 7.91
N LYS A 169 -7.26 -14.92 7.43
CA LYS A 169 -7.71 -16.11 8.18
C LYS A 169 -6.62 -17.18 8.28
N GLY A 170 -5.37 -16.85 7.93
CA GLY A 170 -4.23 -17.75 8.00
C GLY A 170 -4.17 -18.77 6.86
N ARG A 171 -5.03 -18.65 5.83
CA ARG A 171 -5.06 -19.58 4.70
C ARG A 171 -4.05 -19.18 3.64
N PRO A 172 -3.42 -20.13 2.92
CA PRO A 172 -2.55 -19.80 1.80
C PRO A 172 -3.29 -19.00 0.74
N ILE A 173 -2.62 -17.99 0.20
CA ILE A 173 -3.05 -17.22 -0.95
C ILE A 173 -2.52 -17.96 -2.17
N GLU A 174 -3.42 -18.45 -3.01
CA GLU A 174 -3.05 -19.17 -4.24
C GLU A 174 -2.88 -18.18 -5.40
N ARG A 175 -1.95 -18.53 -6.31
CA ARG A 175 -1.84 -17.83 -7.59
C ARG A 175 -3.08 -18.11 -8.41
N ARG A 176 -3.75 -17.05 -8.90
CA ARG A 176 -4.92 -17.21 -9.76
C ARG A 176 -5.22 -15.99 -10.59
N ARG A 177 -5.98 -16.19 -11.67
CA ARG A 177 -6.52 -15.09 -12.47
C ARG A 177 -7.59 -14.36 -11.66
N VAL A 178 -7.52 -13.03 -11.71
CA VAL A 178 -8.47 -12.13 -11.04
C VAL A 178 -9.69 -11.97 -11.91
N SER A 179 -10.86 -11.93 -11.28
CA SER A 179 -12.15 -11.83 -11.93
C SER A 179 -13.05 -10.83 -11.21
N LYS A 180 -14.17 -10.49 -11.84
CA LYS A 180 -15.24 -9.67 -11.21
C LYS A 180 -16.00 -10.39 -10.09
N SER A 181 -15.82 -11.70 -9.97
CA SER A 181 -16.44 -12.48 -8.88
C SER A 181 -15.82 -12.11 -7.53
N GLN A 182 -16.50 -12.49 -6.46
CA GLN A 182 -16.03 -12.24 -5.10
C GLN A 182 -14.62 -12.82 -4.89
N PRO A 183 -13.68 -12.04 -4.31
CA PRO A 183 -12.33 -12.55 -4.05
C PRO A 183 -12.34 -13.76 -3.10
N PRO A 184 -11.42 -14.72 -3.27
CA PRO A 184 -11.40 -15.93 -2.45
C PRO A 184 -10.72 -15.72 -1.09
N ASN A 185 -9.92 -14.68 -0.93
CA ASN A 185 -9.12 -14.41 0.26
C ASN A 185 -9.82 -13.43 1.18
N TRP A 186 -9.41 -13.42 2.45
CA TRP A 186 -9.92 -12.51 3.45
C TRP A 186 -8.86 -11.48 3.84
N PHE A 187 -9.26 -10.22 3.93
CA PHE A 187 -8.47 -9.14 4.49
C PHE A 187 -8.97 -8.80 5.90
N ARG A 188 -8.03 -8.67 6.84
CA ARG A 188 -8.33 -8.41 8.26
C ARG A 188 -7.29 -7.50 8.93
N PRO A 189 -7.54 -6.19 8.99
CA PRO A 189 -6.60 -5.24 9.59
C PRO A 189 -6.68 -5.14 11.12
N SER A 190 -7.72 -5.66 11.76
CA SER A 190 -7.88 -5.55 13.22
C SER A 190 -8.77 -6.66 13.73
N TYR A 191 -8.62 -7.01 15.02
CA TYR A 191 -9.60 -7.88 15.67
C TYR A 191 -10.97 -7.18 15.79
N ARG A 192 -11.00 -5.84 15.84
CA ARG A 192 -12.22 -5.03 16.02
C ARG A 192 -13.11 -4.98 14.78
N ALA A 193 -12.61 -5.38 13.61
CA ALA A 193 -13.33 -5.33 12.35
C ALA A 193 -13.67 -6.73 11.83
N ARG A 194 -14.86 -6.86 11.23
CA ARG A 194 -15.20 -8.07 10.45
C ARG A 194 -14.25 -8.15 9.24
N PRO A 195 -13.68 -9.33 8.94
CA PRO A 195 -12.85 -9.49 7.76
C PRO A 195 -13.67 -9.31 6.48
N VAL A 196 -13.07 -8.74 5.45
CA VAL A 196 -13.71 -8.52 4.14
C VAL A 196 -13.03 -9.36 3.07
N ARG A 197 -13.73 -9.67 1.98
CA ARG A 197 -13.12 -10.37 0.86
C ARG A 197 -12.24 -9.41 0.05
N ALA A 198 -11.03 -9.83 -0.28
CA ALA A 198 -10.09 -9.00 -1.03
C ALA A 198 -9.19 -9.82 -1.95
N TRP A 199 -8.75 -9.20 -3.04
CA TRP A 199 -7.63 -9.68 -3.85
C TRP A 199 -6.32 -9.17 -3.25
N PHE A 200 -5.27 -9.99 -3.33
CA PHE A 200 -3.94 -9.67 -2.79
C PHE A 200 -2.89 -9.76 -3.88
N HIS A 201 -1.73 -9.13 -3.67
CA HIS A 201 -0.54 -9.25 -4.51
C HIS A 201 -0.86 -9.19 -6.01
N LEU A 202 -1.72 -8.23 -6.38
CA LEU A 202 -2.20 -8.05 -7.74
C LEU A 202 -1.03 -7.73 -8.66
N ARG A 203 -1.08 -8.30 -9.87
CA ARG A 203 -0.15 -8.03 -10.97
C ARG A 203 -0.95 -7.93 -12.27
N ALA A 204 -0.55 -7.04 -13.16
CA ALA A 204 -1.09 -7.03 -14.51
C ALA A 204 -0.46 -8.16 -15.31
N ILE A 205 -1.27 -8.89 -16.08
CA ILE A 205 -0.78 -9.93 -16.97
C ILE A 205 -0.21 -9.26 -18.22
N HIS A 206 1.10 -9.36 -18.42
CA HIS A 206 1.77 -8.79 -19.59
C HIS A 206 1.30 -9.46 -20.89
N ARG A 207 1.00 -8.64 -21.90
CA ARG A 207 0.72 -9.09 -23.27
C ARG A 207 1.91 -8.76 -24.18
N GLY A 208 3.02 -9.48 -24.03
CA GLY A 208 4.21 -9.33 -24.87
C GLY A 208 5.44 -8.78 -24.14
N GLN A 209 6.44 -8.30 -24.89
CA GLN A 209 7.66 -7.71 -24.34
C GLN A 209 7.40 -6.29 -23.82
N VAL A 210 7.93 -6.00 -22.63
CA VAL A 210 7.90 -4.65 -22.05
C VAL A 210 8.92 -3.78 -22.75
N ASP A 211 8.45 -2.78 -23.49
CA ASP A 211 9.33 -1.75 -24.06
C ASP A 211 9.91 -0.88 -22.95
N ARG A 212 11.19 -1.09 -22.65
CA ARG A 212 11.95 -0.37 -21.60
C ARG A 212 12.23 1.08 -21.97
N THR A 213 12.03 1.48 -23.23
CA THR A 213 12.20 2.86 -23.67
C THR A 213 10.99 3.73 -23.33
N LEU A 214 9.85 3.11 -22.95
CA LEU A 214 8.67 3.84 -22.52
C LEU A 214 8.90 4.57 -21.18
N PRO A 215 8.29 5.76 -21.00
CA PRO A 215 8.29 6.46 -19.72
C PRO A 215 7.73 5.60 -18.58
N GLU A 216 8.31 5.74 -17.40
CA GLU A 216 7.84 5.07 -16.18
C GLU A 216 7.06 6.03 -15.29
N ALA A 217 5.81 5.69 -14.97
CA ALA A 217 5.03 6.37 -13.94
C ALA A 217 5.58 6.01 -12.57
N ILE A 218 6.03 7.03 -11.84
CA ILE A 218 6.66 6.90 -10.52
C ILE A 218 5.84 7.53 -9.40
N ALA A 219 4.72 8.20 -9.69
CA ALA A 219 3.75 8.60 -8.69
C ALA A 219 2.36 8.75 -9.30
N LEU A 220 1.33 8.56 -8.46
CA LEU A 220 -0.03 9.00 -8.76
C LEU A 220 -0.16 10.49 -8.40
N LEU A 221 -0.89 11.25 -9.22
CA LEU A 221 -1.20 12.64 -8.94
C LEU A 221 -2.64 12.74 -8.44
N ALA A 222 -2.85 13.59 -7.42
CA ALA A 222 -4.17 13.90 -6.91
C ALA A 222 -4.85 15.01 -7.76
N PRO A 223 -6.19 15.01 -7.88
CA PRO A 223 -7.11 13.98 -7.37
C PRO A 223 -7.06 12.69 -8.19
N ILE A 224 -7.31 11.55 -7.54
CA ILE A 224 -7.46 10.26 -8.23
C ILE A 224 -8.95 10.12 -8.58
N GLU A 225 -9.30 10.29 -9.86
CA GLU A 225 -10.70 10.30 -10.33
C GLU A 225 -10.98 9.13 -11.30
N ASN A 226 -11.86 8.22 -10.89
CA ASN A 226 -12.41 7.17 -11.75
C ASN A 226 -11.34 6.35 -12.51
N ARG A 227 -11.43 6.30 -13.84
CA ARG A 227 -10.50 5.57 -14.75
C ARG A 227 -9.46 6.49 -15.39
N THR A 228 -9.51 7.78 -15.05
CA THR A 228 -8.60 8.81 -15.52
C THR A 228 -7.49 8.94 -14.51
N ILE A 229 -6.33 8.38 -14.84
CA ILE A 229 -5.22 8.27 -13.89
C ILE A 229 -4.22 9.35 -14.23
N HIS A 230 -4.07 10.31 -13.32
CA HIS A 230 -3.03 11.31 -13.40
C HIS A 230 -1.74 10.74 -12.82
N ILE A 231 -0.66 10.80 -13.60
CA ILE A 231 0.63 10.21 -13.25
C ILE A 231 1.77 11.23 -13.41
N LEU A 232 2.80 11.06 -12.59
CA LEU A 232 4.10 11.69 -12.81
C LEU A 232 5.07 10.65 -13.35
N CYS A 233 5.71 10.95 -14.47
CA CYS A 233 6.75 10.09 -15.04
C CYS A 233 8.15 10.48 -14.52
N ASP A 234 9.08 9.54 -14.62
CA ASP A 234 10.50 9.70 -14.27
C ASP A 234 11.22 10.83 -15.03
N ASP A 235 10.82 11.08 -16.27
CA ASP A 235 11.26 12.23 -17.08
C ASP A 235 10.81 13.60 -16.53
N GLY A 236 9.99 13.61 -15.48
CA GLY A 236 9.43 14.81 -14.87
C GLY A 236 8.12 15.28 -15.50
N ARG A 237 7.60 14.61 -16.52
CA ARG A 237 6.37 15.03 -17.19
C ARG A 237 5.15 14.42 -16.52
N ALA A 238 4.18 15.27 -16.20
CA ALA A 238 2.84 14.84 -15.78
C ALA A 238 1.98 14.48 -17.00
N GLY A 239 1.07 13.53 -16.82
CA GLY A 239 0.13 13.16 -17.88
C GLY A 239 -1.08 12.41 -17.34
N THR A 240 -2.12 12.36 -18.17
CA THR A 240 -3.41 11.77 -17.85
C THR A 240 -3.65 10.56 -18.74
N ILE A 241 -3.65 9.36 -18.18
CA ILE A 241 -3.87 8.13 -18.94
C ILE A 241 -5.23 7.50 -18.62
N ASP A 242 -5.83 6.88 -19.63
CA ASP A 242 -6.88 5.90 -19.40
C ASP A 242 -6.25 4.58 -18.91
N ALA A 243 -6.91 3.90 -17.97
CA ALA A 243 -6.47 2.61 -17.45
C ALA A 243 -6.13 1.56 -18.54
N SER A 244 -6.84 1.58 -19.68
CA SER A 244 -6.59 0.67 -20.81
C SER A 244 -5.24 0.88 -21.51
N ARG A 245 -4.52 1.97 -21.18
CA ARG A 245 -3.19 2.29 -21.74
C ARG A 245 -2.04 1.69 -20.92
N ILE A 246 -2.32 0.93 -19.87
CA ILE A 246 -1.31 0.31 -19.00
C ILE A 246 -0.83 -1.00 -19.62
N VAL A 247 0.46 -1.07 -20.00
CA VAL A 247 1.01 -2.24 -20.72
C VAL A 247 1.87 -3.13 -19.83
N ALA A 248 2.41 -2.60 -18.74
CA ALA A 248 3.33 -3.35 -17.90
C ALA A 248 3.39 -2.83 -16.46
N ILE A 249 3.37 -3.78 -15.52
CA ILE A 249 3.70 -3.57 -14.11
C ILE A 249 5.03 -4.27 -13.87
N ALA A 250 6.03 -3.54 -13.39
CA ALA A 250 7.35 -4.11 -13.13
C ALA A 250 7.23 -5.36 -12.22
N PRO A 251 8.01 -6.42 -12.50
CA PRO A 251 7.96 -7.64 -11.72
C PRO A 251 8.68 -7.37 -10.38
N ASP A 252 8.11 -7.90 -9.30
CA ASP A 252 8.84 -8.44 -8.12
C ASP A 252 8.43 -7.93 -6.74
N GLU A 253 7.60 -6.89 -6.60
CA GLU A 253 7.14 -6.52 -5.24
C GLU A 253 5.93 -7.33 -4.76
N THR A 254 6.06 -7.86 -3.54
CA THR A 254 5.00 -8.55 -2.81
C THR A 254 4.07 -7.50 -2.21
N TRP A 255 2.88 -7.32 -2.80
CA TRP A 255 2.01 -6.20 -2.46
C TRP A 255 0.77 -6.56 -1.63
N TYR A 256 0.53 -5.86 -0.53
CA TYR A 256 -0.70 -5.91 0.26
C TYR A 256 -1.66 -4.78 -0.16
N PRO A 257 -3.00 -4.97 -0.17
CA PRO A 257 -3.97 -3.92 -0.48
C PRO A 257 -3.66 -2.52 0.09
N TYR A 258 -4.14 -1.48 -0.57
CA TYR A 258 -4.10 -0.12 -0.04
C TYR A 258 -4.66 -0.15 1.40
N ALA A 259 -3.86 0.31 2.38
CA ALA A 259 -4.16 0.16 3.80
C ALA A 259 -4.22 -1.29 4.36
N ALA A 260 -3.51 -2.25 3.75
CA ALA A 260 -3.56 -3.66 4.16
C ALA A 260 -2.33 -4.20 4.89
N GLY A 261 -1.54 -3.31 5.47
CA GLY A 261 -0.69 -3.73 6.58
C GLY A 261 -1.54 -4.12 7.79
N ALA A 262 -0.91 -4.81 8.72
CA ALA A 262 -1.44 -5.19 10.03
C ALA A 262 -2.31 -4.13 10.67
N PHE A 263 -2.02 -2.84 10.52
CA PHE A 263 -2.70 -1.74 11.24
C PHE A 263 -3.55 -0.85 10.32
N GLY A 264 -4.01 -1.38 9.20
CA GLY A 264 -4.78 -0.65 8.18
C GLY A 264 -5.90 0.24 8.71
N ALA A 265 -6.64 -0.23 9.70
CA ALA A 265 -7.74 0.51 10.32
C ALA A 265 -7.27 1.70 11.17
N GLU A 266 -6.13 1.59 11.86
CA GLU A 266 -5.57 2.66 12.70
C GLU A 266 -4.64 3.61 11.92
N ILE A 267 -4.28 3.29 10.67
CA ILE A 267 -3.59 4.20 9.74
C ILE A 267 -4.59 5.06 8.94
N MET A 268 -5.83 4.58 8.77
CA MET A 268 -6.92 5.30 8.10
C MET A 268 -7.76 6.19 9.04
N LEU A 269 -7.53 6.10 10.36
CA LEU A 269 -8.07 6.99 11.39
C LEU A 269 -7.00 8.01 11.82
#